data_AF-A0AAW4BN74-F1
#
_entry.id   AF-A0AAW4BN74-F1
#
_cell.length_a   1.000
_cell.length_b   1.000
_cell.length_c   1.000
_cell.angle_alpha   90.00
_cell.angle_beta   90.00
_cell.angle_gamma   90.00
#
_symmetry.space_group_name_H-M   'P 1'
#
loop_
_entity.id
_entity.type
_entity.pdbx_description
1 polymer ?
#
loop_
_entity_poly.entity_id
_entity_poly.type
_entity_poly.pdbx_seq_one_letter_code
_entity_poly.pdbx_strand_id
1 'polypeptide(L)'
;MFSDFDFELLKDSEFQEDSVREELILPIIKKLGYSASGDNRVVRSKSLINPLVAIGSKQRKVSIVPDYLFLENGSPYWVLDAKAPTELITKSK
;
A
#
# COMPACT_ATOMS: atom_id res chain seq x y z
N MET A 1 -15.12 -4.29 -13.41
CA MET A 1 -13.78 -4.40 -12.79
C MET A 1 -13.75 -5.59 -11.85
N PHE A 2 -14.71 -5.71 -10.94
CA PHE A 2 -14.87 -6.85 -10.04
C PHE A 2 -16.15 -7.64 -10.33
N SER A 3 -16.42 -7.90 -11.61
CA SER A 3 -17.60 -8.69 -12.02
C SER A 3 -17.55 -10.13 -11.51
N ASP A 4 -16.34 -10.67 -11.36
CA ASP A 4 -16.08 -12.08 -11.05
C ASP A 4 -15.53 -12.29 -9.63
N PHE A 5 -15.48 -11.23 -8.82
CA PHE A 5 -15.06 -11.32 -7.42
C PHE A 5 -16.27 -11.57 -6.51
N ASP A 6 -16.19 -12.62 -5.69
CA ASP A 6 -17.22 -12.91 -4.69
C ASP A 6 -16.98 -12.06 -3.42
N PHE A 7 -17.83 -11.03 -3.23
CA PHE A 7 -17.72 -10.14 -2.09
C PHE A 7 -18.09 -10.80 -0.75
N GLU A 8 -18.71 -11.98 -0.75
CA GLU A 8 -18.94 -12.73 0.49
C GLU A 8 -17.61 -13.18 1.15
N LEU A 9 -16.53 -13.32 0.36
CA LEU A 9 -15.18 -13.61 0.88
C LEU A 9 -14.70 -12.56 1.90
N LEU A 10 -15.20 -11.33 1.85
CA LEU A 10 -14.83 -10.29 2.81
C LEU A 10 -15.34 -10.55 4.24
N LYS A 11 -16.27 -11.50 4.41
CA LYS A 11 -16.77 -11.95 5.71
C LYS A 11 -15.99 -13.14 6.25
N ASP A 12 -15.14 -13.78 5.44
CA ASP A 12 -14.31 -14.90 5.84
C ASP A 12 -13.14 -14.39 6.71
N SER A 13 -12.92 -15.03 7.85
CA SER A 13 -11.80 -14.73 8.73
C SER A 13 -10.43 -15.10 8.16
N GLU A 14 -10.39 -16.01 7.18
CA GLU A 14 -9.16 -16.39 6.47
C GLU A 14 -8.81 -15.40 5.36
N PHE A 15 -9.73 -14.52 4.94
CA PHE A 15 -9.47 -13.47 3.95
C PHE A 15 -8.76 -12.28 4.61
N GLN A 16 -7.43 -12.32 4.62
CA GLN A 16 -6.57 -11.38 5.36
C GLN A 16 -6.03 -10.23 4.48
N GLU A 17 -5.18 -9.38 5.08
CA GLU A 17 -4.59 -8.18 4.44
C GLU A 17 -3.87 -8.50 3.12
N ASP A 18 -3.22 -9.66 3.02
CA ASP A 18 -2.59 -10.15 1.80
C ASP A 18 -3.61 -10.46 0.69
N SER A 19 -4.73 -11.07 1.05
CA SER A 19 -5.83 -11.35 0.12
C SER A 19 -6.46 -10.05 -0.40
N VAL A 20 -6.66 -9.06 0.47
CA VAL A 20 -7.09 -7.71 0.05
C VAL A 20 -6.08 -7.09 -0.93
N ARG A 21 -4.77 -7.24 -0.66
CA ARG A 21 -3.71 -6.70 -1.54
C ARG A 21 -3.77 -7.30 -2.94
N GLU A 22 -3.96 -8.61 -3.06
CA GLU A 22 -3.90 -9.33 -4.34
C GLU A 22 -5.23 -9.31 -5.10
N GLU A 23 -6.35 -9.58 -4.42
CA GLU A 23 -7.65 -9.76 -5.07
C GLU A 23 -8.39 -8.45 -5.35
N LEU A 24 -8.10 -7.39 -4.58
CA LEU A 24 -8.78 -6.09 -4.71
C LEU A 24 -7.82 -4.98 -5.13
N ILE A 25 -6.79 -4.72 -4.34
CA ILE A 25 -5.94 -3.54 -4.53
C ILE A 25 -5.10 -3.66 -5.80
N LEU A 26 -4.46 -4.81 -6.05
CA LEU A 26 -3.63 -4.99 -7.24
C LEU A 26 -4.41 -4.82 -8.56
N PRO A 27 -5.63 -5.36 -8.72
CA PRO A 27 -6.47 -5.03 -9.86
C PRO A 27 -6.70 -3.53 -10.03
N ILE A 28 -7.00 -2.79 -8.95
CA ILE A 28 -7.22 -1.32 -8.98
C ILE A 28 -5.98 -0.63 -9.51
N ILE A 29 -4.82 -0.96 -8.96
CA ILE A 29 -3.52 -0.42 -9.37
C ILE A 29 -3.27 -0.64 -10.86
N LYS A 30 -3.48 -1.88 -11.35
CA LYS A 30 -3.32 -2.22 -12.77
C LYS A 30 -4.27 -1.42 -13.65
N LYS A 31 -5.53 -1.25 -13.23
CA LYS A 31 -6.55 -0.53 -14.00
C LYS A 31 -6.30 0.99 -14.05
N LEU A 32 -5.68 1.54 -13.01
CA LEU A 32 -5.19 2.93 -12.98
C LEU A 32 -3.99 3.17 -13.90
N GLY A 33 -3.46 2.12 -14.56
CA GLY A 33 -2.36 2.24 -15.51
C GLY A 33 -0.98 2.15 -14.87
N TYR A 34 -0.89 1.81 -13.59
CA TYR A 34 0.39 1.53 -12.96
C TYR A 34 0.82 0.09 -13.21
N SER A 35 2.13 -0.10 -13.34
CA SER A 35 2.72 -1.44 -13.47
C SER A 35 3.93 -1.62 -12.56
N ALA A 36 4.63 -2.75 -12.65
CA ALA A 36 5.89 -2.95 -11.95
C ALA A 36 7.07 -2.18 -12.61
N SER A 37 6.88 -1.65 -13.81
CA SER A 37 7.89 -0.96 -14.62
C SER A 37 7.33 0.23 -15.40
N GLY A 38 8.20 0.93 -16.13
CA GLY A 38 7.84 2.15 -16.84
C GLY A 38 7.73 3.38 -15.93
N ASP A 39 7.19 4.45 -16.51
CA ASP A 39 7.13 5.77 -15.88
C ASP A 39 6.12 5.81 -14.74
N ASN A 40 4.95 5.18 -14.95
CA ASN A 40 3.91 4.98 -13.94
C ASN A 40 4.08 3.59 -13.32
N ARG A 41 4.90 3.51 -12.28
CA ARG A 41 5.20 2.23 -11.62
C ARG A 41 4.92 2.24 -10.13
N VAL A 42 4.63 1.06 -9.60
CA VAL A 42 4.49 0.84 -8.16
C VAL A 42 5.67 0.04 -7.63
N VAL A 43 6.22 0.48 -6.51
CA VAL A 43 7.25 -0.23 -5.77
C VAL A 43 6.65 -0.73 -4.47
N ARG A 44 6.67 -2.05 -4.26
CA ARG A 44 6.19 -2.67 -3.01
C ARG A 44 7.26 -2.61 -1.91
N SER A 45 6.81 -2.49 -0.66
CA SER A 45 7.63 -2.67 0.54
C SER A 45 8.93 -1.83 0.59
N LYS A 46 8.92 -0.63 -0.01
CA LYS A 46 10.07 0.28 -0.01
C LYS A 46 10.08 1.11 1.27
N SER A 47 11.15 1.00 2.05
CA SER A 47 11.33 1.84 3.24
C SER A 47 11.47 3.32 2.86
N LEU A 48 10.63 4.15 3.46
CA LEU A 48 10.66 5.61 3.34
C LEU A 48 11.14 6.19 4.67
N ILE A 49 12.24 6.96 4.61
CA ILE A 49 12.80 7.62 5.79
C ILE A 49 12.08 8.95 5.97
N ASN A 50 11.53 9.17 7.16
CA ASN A 50 10.96 10.46 7.51
C ASN A 50 12.10 11.49 7.65
N PRO A 51 12.10 12.57 6.86
CA PRO A 51 13.18 13.55 6.87
C PRO A 51 13.27 14.36 8.17
N LEU A 52 12.24 14.34 9.03
CA LEU A 52 12.06 15.34 10.09
C LEU A 52 12.06 14.80 11.52
N VAL A 53 12.52 13.58 11.79
CA VAL A 53 12.49 13.09 13.18
C VAL A 53 13.75 13.47 13.96
N ALA A 54 13.77 14.72 14.41
CA ALA A 54 14.59 15.15 15.53
C ALA A 54 13.75 15.08 16.82
N ILE A 55 14.17 14.26 17.79
CA ILE A 55 13.59 14.26 19.13
C ILE A 55 14.65 14.88 20.05
N GLY A 56 14.49 16.18 20.33
CA GLY A 56 15.51 16.98 21.02
C GLY A 56 16.75 17.19 20.16
N SER A 57 17.95 17.02 20.74
CA SER A 57 19.22 17.16 20.04
C SER A 57 19.68 15.92 19.26
N LYS A 58 18.92 14.81 19.33
CA LYS A 58 19.24 13.56 18.64
C LYS A 58 18.32 13.36 17.45
N GLN A 59 18.90 13.30 16.25
CA GLN A 59 18.21 12.76 15.09
C GLN A 59 17.93 11.26 15.32
N ARG A 60 16.68 10.86 15.14
CA ARG A 60 16.29 9.45 15.04
C ARG A 60 15.77 9.20 13.64
N LYS A 61 16.29 8.17 12.98
CA LYS A 61 15.75 7.74 11.69
C LYS A 61 14.47 6.96 11.98
N VAL A 62 13.32 7.61 11.80
CA VAL A 62 12.03 6.92 11.73
C VAL A 62 11.75 6.61 10.28
N SER A 63 11.39 5.37 10.00
CA SER A 63 11.00 4.93 8.67
C SER A 63 9.62 4.30 8.70
N ILE A 64 8.88 4.47 7.61
CA ILE A 64 7.66 3.70 7.32
C ILE A 64 7.93 2.77 6.15
N VAL A 65 7.18 1.67 6.06
CA VAL A 65 7.25 0.74 4.92
C VAL A 65 5.83 0.55 4.43
N PRO A 66 5.39 1.33 3.42
CA PRO A 66 4.07 1.13 2.85
C PRO A 66 4.00 -0.14 2.02
N ASP A 67 2.81 -0.70 1.86
CA ASP A 67 2.56 -1.81 0.94
C ASP A 67 2.88 -1.41 -0.50
N TYR A 68 2.54 -0.19 -0.89
CA TYR A 68 2.75 0.34 -2.23
C TYR A 68 3.24 1.79 -2.21
N LEU A 69 4.30 2.06 -2.96
CA LEU A 69 4.77 3.40 -3.31
C LEU A 69 4.54 3.64 -4.79
N PHE A 70 3.75 4.66 -5.12
CA PHE A 70 3.45 5.04 -6.50
C PHE A 70 4.45 6.08 -6.99
N LEU A 71 5.05 5.79 -8.15
CA LEU A 71 6.01 6.65 -8.82
C LEU A 71 5.45 7.12 -10.16
N GLU A 72 5.73 8.37 -10.50
CA GLU A 72 5.62 8.92 -11.87
C GLU A 72 6.99 9.49 -12.23
N ASN A 73 7.55 9.07 -13.37
CA ASN A 73 8.89 9.48 -13.85
C ASN A 73 10.00 9.34 -12.78
N GLY A 74 9.90 8.29 -11.96
CA GLY A 74 10.87 8.00 -10.88
C GLY A 74 10.67 8.79 -9.59
N SER A 75 9.77 9.79 -9.58
CA SER A 75 9.45 10.59 -8.39
C SER A 75 8.31 9.96 -7.59
N PRO A 76 8.37 9.94 -6.24
CA PRO A 76 7.28 9.44 -5.41
C PRO A 76 6.13 10.44 -5.32
N TYR A 77 4.89 9.96 -5.51
CA TYR A 77 3.69 10.80 -5.45
C TYR A 77 2.81 10.46 -4.26
N TRP A 78 2.49 9.18 -4.07
CA TRP A 78 1.63 8.74 -2.98
C TRP A 78 1.94 7.31 -2.57
N VAL A 79 1.45 6.94 -1.38
CA VAL A 79 1.59 5.61 -0.80
C VAL A 79 0.21 5.04 -0.51
N LEU A 80 0.11 3.71 -0.48
CA LEU A 80 -1.08 2.99 -0.08
C LEU A 80 -0.69 1.84 0.84
N ASP A 81 -1.43 1.71 1.94
CA ASP A 81 -1.40 0.58 2.85
C ASP A 81 -2.77 -0.11 2.83
N ALA A 82 -2.74 -1.44 2.69
CA ALA A 82 -3.91 -2.27 2.78
C ALA A 82 -4.19 -2.66 4.24
N LYS A 83 -5.43 -3.07 4.48
CA LYS A 83 -5.90 -3.60 5.75
C LYS A 83 -6.77 -4.81 5.50
N ALA A 84 -6.81 -5.73 6.45
CA ALA A 84 -7.80 -6.81 6.42
C ALA A 84 -9.23 -6.22 6.43
N PRO A 85 -10.24 -6.94 5.90
CA PRO A 85 -11.60 -6.39 5.79
C PRO A 85 -12.22 -5.94 7.13
N THR A 86 -11.80 -6.57 8.22
CA THR A 86 -12.30 -6.32 9.57
C THR A 86 -11.50 -5.28 10.35
N GLU A 87 -10.41 -4.78 9.79
CA GLU A 87 -9.56 -3.78 10.44
C GLU A 87 -9.99 -2.34 10.11
N LEU A 88 -9.84 -1.45 11.09
CA LEU A 88 -10.05 -0.02 10.88
C LEU A 88 -8.94 0.56 10.02
N ILE A 89 -9.30 1.20 8.90
CA ILE A 89 -8.36 1.85 7.99
C ILE A 89 -7.51 2.95 8.63
N THR A 90 -7.97 3.53 9.74
CA THR A 90 -7.24 4.58 10.48
C THR A 90 -6.20 4.02 11.46
N LYS A 91 -6.17 2.70 11.66
CA LYS A 91 -5.24 2.07 12.60
C LYS A 91 -3.93 1.74 11.88
N SER A 92 -2.87 2.47 12.23
CA SER A 92 -1.49 2.12 11.86
C SER A 92 -1.10 0.78 12.50
N LYS A 93 -0.23 0.01 11.83
CA LYS A 93 0.58 -1.02 12.50
C LYS A 93 1.57 -0.36 13.46
#